data_AF-A0A450WCD0-F1
#
_entry.id   AF-A0A450WCD0-F1
#
_cell.length_a   1.000
_cell.length_b   1.000
_cell.length_c   1.000
_cell.angle_alpha   90.00
_cell.angle_beta   90.00
_cell.angle_gamma   90.00
#
_symmetry.space_group_name_H-M   'P 1'
#
loop_
_entity.id
_entity.type
_entity.pdbx_description
1 polymer ?
#
loop_
_entity_poly.entity_id
_entity_poly.type
_entity_poly.pdbx_seq_one_letter_code
_entity_poly.pdbx_strand_id
1 'polypeptide(L)'
;MEYGQLQDLKNWTDGWRFPDIWLRLVNGEEPDSDAVLRNLLRGYTEPVLPSALWNQLLTDGEFKAAATLPHNQEFLSSWPEKKRDELVDELERHRSKCYVPPS
;
A
#
# COMPACT_ATOMS: atom_id res chain seq x y z
N MET A 1 5.84 -9.68 21.63
CA MET A 1 5.65 -10.34 20.32
C MET A 1 6.99 -10.29 19.60
N GLU A 2 7.37 -11.40 18.97
CA GLU A 2 8.73 -11.60 18.45
C GLU A 2 8.95 -10.77 17.18
N TYR A 3 10.08 -10.08 17.12
CA TYR A 3 10.54 -9.28 15.97
C TYR A 3 10.47 -10.04 14.61
N GLY A 4 10.47 -11.37 14.62
CA GLY A 4 10.34 -12.21 13.43
C GLY A 4 8.98 -12.07 12.72
N GLN A 5 7.88 -11.96 13.46
CA GLN A 5 6.53 -11.89 12.87
C GLN A 5 6.29 -10.60 12.07
N LEU A 6 6.91 -9.49 12.51
CA LEU A 6 6.84 -8.20 11.81
C LEU A 6 7.68 -8.21 10.52
N GLN A 7 8.83 -8.90 10.53
CA GLN A 7 9.66 -9.09 9.35
C GLN A 7 8.94 -9.97 8.30
N ASP A 8 8.24 -11.01 8.76
CA ASP A 8 7.43 -11.88 7.91
C ASP A 8 6.23 -11.13 7.30
N LEU A 9 5.58 -10.24 8.08
CA LEU A 9 4.53 -9.33 7.59
C LEU A 9 5.04 -8.33 6.55
N LYS A 10 6.27 -7.84 6.70
CA LYS A 10 6.92 -6.95 5.73
C LYS A 10 7.23 -7.66 4.40
N ASN A 11 7.45 -8.97 4.47
CA ASN A 11 7.68 -9.86 3.32
C ASN A 11 6.41 -10.58 2.85
N TRP A 12 5.27 -10.34 3.49
CA TRP A 12 4.02 -11.00 3.13
C TRP A 12 3.55 -10.42 1.80
N THR A 13 3.60 -11.26 0.77
CA THR A 13 3.39 -10.84 -0.61
C THR A 13 1.98 -10.26 -0.83
N ASP A 14 1.00 -10.72 -0.04
CA ASP A 14 -0.38 -10.23 0.03
C ASP A 14 -0.61 -9.09 1.03
N GLY A 15 0.45 -8.55 1.67
CA GLY A 15 0.33 -7.48 2.67
C GLY A 15 -0.36 -6.22 2.14
N TRP A 16 -0.28 -5.95 0.83
CA TRP A 16 -0.99 -4.87 0.16
C TRP A 16 -2.52 -4.94 0.33
N ARG A 17 -3.08 -6.15 0.59
CA ARG A 17 -4.51 -6.35 0.87
C ARG A 17 -4.95 -5.79 2.22
N PHE A 18 -3.99 -5.47 3.09
CA PHE A 18 -4.18 -4.80 4.37
C PHE A 18 -3.41 -3.48 4.36
N PRO A 19 -3.86 -2.50 3.57
CA PRO A 19 -3.06 -1.33 3.26
C PRO A 19 -2.69 -0.53 4.51
N ASP A 20 -3.56 -0.43 5.51
CA ASP A 20 -3.25 0.27 6.77
C ASP A 20 -2.08 -0.36 7.54
N ILE A 21 -2.02 -1.70 7.59
CA ILE A 21 -0.94 -2.42 8.28
C ILE A 21 0.34 -2.32 7.45
N TRP A 22 0.23 -2.54 6.14
CA TRP A 22 1.36 -2.51 5.23
C TRP A 22 1.97 -1.11 5.13
N LEU A 23 1.16 -0.05 5.15
CA LEU A 23 1.60 1.35 5.20
C LEU A 23 2.43 1.63 6.44
N ARG A 24 1.93 1.23 7.61
CA ARG A 24 2.68 1.39 8.88
C ARG A 24 4.01 0.65 8.82
N LEU A 25 4.01 -0.59 8.32
CA LEU A 25 5.22 -1.40 8.17
C LEU A 25 6.24 -0.79 7.19
N VAL A 26 5.79 -0.23 6.05
CA VAL A 26 6.63 0.45 5.06
C VAL A 26 7.19 1.76 5.62
N ASN A 27 6.39 2.48 6.39
CA ASN A 27 6.80 3.72 7.07
C ASN A 27 7.70 3.46 8.30
N GLY A 28 7.96 2.20 8.65
CA GLY A 28 8.78 1.83 9.81
C GLY A 28 8.08 2.06 11.14
N GLU A 29 6.77 2.28 11.10
CA GLU A 29 5.92 2.35 12.27
C GLU A 29 5.64 0.93 12.76
N GLU A 30 5.77 0.72 14.07
CA GLU A 30 5.43 -0.55 14.69
C GLU A 30 3.90 -0.66 14.72
N PRO A 31 3.30 -1.59 13.97
CA PRO A 31 1.86 -1.67 13.91
C PRO A 31 1.35 -2.25 15.24
N ASP A 32 0.35 -1.60 15.82
CA ASP A 32 -0.32 -2.09 17.03
C ASP A 32 -0.82 -3.51 16.77
N SER A 33 -0.31 -4.46 17.55
CA SER A 33 -0.54 -5.89 17.35
C SER A 33 -2.00 -6.28 17.53
N ASP A 34 -2.75 -5.57 18.38
CA ASP A 34 -4.20 -5.75 18.50
C ASP A 34 -4.95 -5.17 17.30
N ALA A 35 -4.48 -4.05 16.74
CA ALA A 35 -5.03 -3.47 15.52
C ALA A 35 -4.72 -4.34 14.29
N VAL A 36 -3.52 -4.92 14.21
CA VAL A 36 -3.11 -5.90 13.19
C VAL A 36 -4.00 -7.12 13.26
N LEU A 37 -4.13 -7.73 14.45
CA LEU A 37 -4.96 -8.90 14.63
C LEU A 37 -6.43 -8.60 14.30
N ARG A 38 -6.96 -7.45 14.72
CA ARG A 38 -8.33 -7.03 14.41
C ARG A 38 -8.55 -6.77 12.92
N ASN A 39 -7.57 -6.20 12.21
CA ASN A 39 -7.66 -5.96 10.77
C ASN A 39 -7.49 -7.26 9.96
N LEU A 40 -6.62 -8.18 10.41
CA LEU A 40 -6.51 -9.54 9.85
C LEU A 40 -7.80 -10.35 10.09
N LEU A 41 -8.40 -10.26 11.28
CA LEU A 41 -9.66 -10.92 11.63
C LEU A 41 -10.88 -10.24 10.98
N ARG A 42 -10.83 -8.91 10.76
CA ARG A 42 -11.76 -8.19 9.88
C ARG A 42 -11.52 -8.52 8.41
N GLY A 43 -10.42 -9.16 8.04
CA GLY A 43 -10.10 -9.69 6.71
C GLY A 43 -11.07 -10.73 6.14
N TYR A 44 -12.26 -10.87 6.74
CA TYR A 44 -13.45 -11.45 6.12
C TYR A 44 -14.31 -10.43 5.34
N THR A 45 -13.90 -9.16 5.25
CA THR A 45 -14.48 -8.21 4.29
C THR A 45 -13.73 -8.24 2.97
N GLU A 46 -14.49 -8.15 1.87
CA GLU A 46 -14.09 -8.38 0.47
C GLU A 46 -12.70 -7.86 0.08
N PRO A 47 -12.00 -8.56 -0.83
CA PRO A 47 -10.70 -8.12 -1.33
C PRO A 47 -10.80 -6.70 -1.90
N VAL A 48 -9.99 -5.78 -1.36
CA VAL A 48 -9.84 -4.44 -1.91
C VAL A 48 -9.26 -4.55 -3.32
N LEU A 49 -9.97 -4.00 -4.30
CA LEU A 49 -9.50 -3.97 -5.68
C LEU A 49 -8.17 -3.19 -5.77
N PRO A 50 -7.20 -3.62 -6.58
CA PRO A 50 -5.92 -2.92 -6.75
C PRO A 50 -6.08 -1.45 -7.15
N SER A 51 -7.10 -1.15 -7.98
CA SER A 51 -7.47 0.19 -8.39
C SER A 51 -8.01 1.05 -7.24
N ALA A 52 -8.79 0.46 -6.34
CA ALA A 52 -9.31 1.16 -5.16
C ALA A 52 -8.17 1.53 -4.21
N LEU A 53 -7.26 0.59 -3.95
CA LEU A 53 -6.07 0.84 -3.15
C LEU A 53 -5.20 1.95 -3.75
N TRP A 54 -4.88 1.83 -5.04
CA TRP A 54 -4.06 2.82 -5.74
C TRP A 54 -4.65 4.23 -5.64
N ASN A 55 -5.94 4.38 -5.93
CA ASN A 55 -6.63 5.66 -5.84
C ASN A 55 -6.68 6.23 -4.43
N GLN A 56 -6.87 5.37 -3.42
CA GLN A 56 -6.86 5.77 -2.02
C GLN A 56 -5.49 6.35 -1.63
N LEU A 57 -4.39 5.64 -1.93
CA LEU A 57 -3.04 6.12 -1.62
C LEU A 57 -2.71 7.45 -2.30
N LEU A 58 -3.13 7.64 -3.55
CA LEU A 58 -2.94 8.90 -4.25
C LEU A 58 -3.78 10.04 -3.66
N THR A 59 -4.99 9.74 -3.17
CA THR A 59 -5.90 10.72 -2.56
C THR A 59 -5.43 11.13 -1.17
N ASP A 60 -4.96 10.17 -0.38
CA ASP A 60 -4.45 10.39 0.98
C ASP A 60 -3.05 11.02 0.99
N GLY A 61 -2.40 11.13 -0.19
CA GLY A 61 -1.06 11.70 -0.33
C GLY A 61 0.07 10.76 0.09
N GLU A 62 -0.23 9.46 0.24
CA GLU A 62 0.68 8.38 0.64
C GLU A 62 1.59 7.95 -0.54
N PHE A 63 2.26 8.92 -1.16
CA PHE A 63 3.03 8.71 -2.39
C PHE A 63 4.22 7.75 -2.23
N LYS A 64 4.81 7.69 -1.03
CA LYS A 64 5.91 6.74 -0.75
C LYS A 64 5.41 5.31 -0.83
N ALA A 65 4.23 5.04 -0.31
CA ALA A 65 3.63 3.72 -0.36
C ALA A 65 3.16 3.37 -1.76
N ALA A 66 2.48 4.30 -2.43
CA ALA A 66 2.10 4.14 -3.83
C ALA A 66 3.32 3.87 -4.73
N ALA A 67 4.49 4.47 -4.47
CA ALA A 67 5.72 4.21 -5.21
C ALA A 67 6.23 2.77 -5.11
N THR A 68 5.86 2.03 -4.05
CA THR A 68 6.32 0.66 -3.85
C THR A 68 5.41 -0.40 -4.48
N LEU A 69 4.13 -0.08 -4.73
CA LEU A 69 3.17 -1.02 -5.35
C LEU A 69 3.52 -1.46 -6.77
N PRO A 70 4.03 -0.59 -7.69
CA PRO A 70 4.45 -1.01 -9.03
C PRO A 70 5.66 -1.95 -9.04
N HIS A 71 6.32 -2.14 -7.89
CA HIS A 71 7.40 -3.12 -7.73
C HIS A 71 6.92 -4.42 -7.08
N ASN A 72 5.67 -4.49 -6.63
CA ASN A 72 5.05 -5.70 -6.11
C ASN A 72 4.46 -6.50 -7.29
N GLN A 73 5.03 -7.69 -7.53
CA GLN A 73 4.60 -8.57 -8.63
C GLN A 73 3.17 -9.09 -8.45
N GLU A 74 2.73 -9.36 -7.23
CA GLU A 74 1.35 -9.82 -6.97
C GLU A 74 0.34 -8.71 -7.20
N PHE A 75 0.65 -7.49 -6.75
CA PHE A 75 -0.18 -6.32 -7.02
C PHE A 75 -0.37 -6.12 -8.53
N LEU A 76 0.72 -6.14 -9.31
CA LEU A 76 0.66 -6.04 -10.77
C LEU A 76 -0.09 -7.22 -11.41
N SER A 77 0.12 -8.44 -10.91
CA SER A 77 -0.57 -9.63 -11.43
C SER A 77 -2.07 -9.60 -11.14
N SER A 78 -2.47 -8.95 -10.04
CA SER A 78 -3.87 -8.74 -9.67
C SER A 78 -4.54 -7.59 -10.42
N TRP A 79 -3.77 -6.76 -11.13
CA TRP A 79 -4.26 -5.63 -11.91
C TRP A 79 -3.78 -5.65 -13.37
N PRO A 80 -4.21 -6.64 -14.17
CA PRO A 80 -3.67 -6.89 -15.51
C PRO A 80 -3.91 -5.72 -16.50
N GLU A 81 -4.91 -4.87 -16.24
CA GLU A 81 -5.19 -3.68 -17.06
C GLU A 81 -4.15 -2.56 -16.90
N LYS A 82 -3.37 -2.57 -15.82
CA LYS A 82 -2.36 -1.54 -15.54
C LYS A 82 -0.95 -2.09 -15.64
N LYS A 83 -0.13 -1.37 -16.40
CA LYS A 83 1.30 -1.65 -16.49
C LYS A 83 2.08 -0.83 -15.48
N ARG A 84 3.22 -1.38 -15.05
CA ARG A 84 4.15 -0.70 -14.15
C ARG A 84 4.45 0.74 -14.58
N ASP A 85 4.81 0.96 -15.84
CA ASP A 85 5.21 2.29 -16.34
C ASP A 85 4.04 3.29 -16.27
N GLU A 86 2.81 2.84 -16.55
CA GLU A 86 1.61 3.67 -16.45
C GLU A 86 1.32 4.11 -15.01
N LEU A 87 1.55 3.21 -14.04
CA LEU A 87 1.40 3.52 -12.61
C LEU A 87 2.47 4.51 -12.14
N VAL A 88 3.71 4.35 -12.60
CA VAL A 88 4.80 5.29 -12.28
C VAL A 88 4.48 6.68 -12.84
N ASP A 89 4.09 6.77 -14.11
CA ASP A 89 3.69 8.03 -14.75
C ASP A 89 2.52 8.70 -14.02
N GLU A 90 1.52 7.90 -13.60
CA GLU A 90 0.34 8.39 -12.91
C GLU A 90 0.68 8.95 -11.52
N LEU A 91 1.56 8.27 -10.79
CA LEU A 91 2.09 8.73 -9.51
C LEU A 91 2.84 10.06 -9.64
N GLU A 92 3.69 10.21 -10.66
CA GLU A 92 4.43 11.46 -10.90
C GLU A 92 3.49 12.62 -11.22
N ARG A 93 2.46 12.39 -12.04
CA ARG A 93 1.43 13.40 -12.33
C ARG A 93 0.67 13.80 -11.07
N HIS A 94 0.31 12.86 -10.22
CA HIS A 94 -0.39 13.14 -8.96
C HIS A 94 0.49 13.93 -7.99
N ARG A 95 1.76 13.52 -7.80
CA ARG A 95 2.72 14.27 -6.96
C ARG A 95 2.91 15.70 -7.45
N SER A 96 2.99 15.90 -8.76
CA SER A 96 3.15 17.23 -9.37
C SER A 96 1.91 18.11 -9.21
N LYS A 97 0.70 17.52 -9.24
CA LYS A 97 -0.57 18.23 -9.03
C LYS A 97 -0.82 18.58 -7.56
N CYS A 98 -0.37 17.74 -6.63
CA CYS A 98 -0.46 17.99 -5.19
C CYS A 98 0.66 18.91 -4.66
N TYR A 99 1.66 19.24 -5.49
CA TYR A 99 2.68 20.23 -5.17
C TYR A 99 2.09 21.64 -5.28
N VAL A 100 1.64 22.21 -4.16
CA VAL A 100 1.40 23.66 -4.03
C VAL A 100 2.73 24.30 -3.65
N PRO A 101 3.38 25.10 -4.53
CA PRO A 101 4.60 25.81 -4.16
C PRO A 101 4.28 26.79 -3.00
N PRO A 102 5.15 26.91 -1.98
CA PRO A 102 4.96 27.89 -0.93
C PRO A 102 5.00 29.30 -1.53
N SER A 103 3.97 30.10 -1.23
CA SER A 103 3.89 31.52 -1.57
C SER A 103 4.77 32.37 -0.66
#